data_AF-A0A670IUC7-F1
#
_entry.id   AF-A0A670IUC7-F1
#
_cell.length_a   1.000
_cell.length_b   1.000
_cell.length_c   1.000
_cell.angle_alpha   90.00
_cell.angle_beta   90.00
_cell.angle_gamma   90.00
#
_symmetry.space_group_name_H-M   'P 1'
#
loop_
_entity.id
_entity.type
_entity.pdbx_description
1 polymer ?
#
loop_
_entity_poly.entity_id
_entity_poly.type
_entity_poly.pdbx_seq_one_letter_code
_entity_poly.pdbx_strand_id
1 'polypeptide(L)'
;MPALRPLMKPKIIKKRTKKFICHQSDCVARCGPATPPPLHNGQKPRGIVNRVRRRFEGQILMPNIGYGRGKKTKHMLAARLAIKVTNPNVRLCSEEKE
;
A
#
# COMPACT_ATOMS: atom_id res chain seq x y z
N MET A 1 3.93 -3.50 -31.45
CA MET A 1 4.68 -2.51 -30.64
C MET A 1 5.79 -3.21 -29.87
N PRO A 2 7.07 -2.94 -30.15
CA PRO A 2 8.18 -3.58 -29.45
C PRO A 2 8.26 -3.08 -27.99
N ALA A 3 8.38 -4.01 -27.03
CA ALA A 3 8.48 -3.68 -25.62
C ALA A 3 9.91 -3.24 -25.27
N LEU A 4 10.10 -1.97 -24.88
CA LEU A 4 11.37 -1.48 -24.38
C LEU A 4 11.74 -2.17 -23.06
N ARG A 5 12.87 -2.88 -23.08
CA ARG A 5 13.43 -3.59 -21.92
C ARG A 5 14.53 -2.74 -21.30
N PRO A 6 14.41 -2.19 -20.07
CA PRO A 6 15.53 -1.53 -19.42
C PRO A 6 16.65 -2.53 -19.11
N LEU A 7 17.84 -1.96 -19.13
CA LEU A 7 19.11 -2.66 -19.09
C LEU A 7 19.35 -3.39 -17.77
N MET A 8 18.91 -2.81 -16.64
CA MET A 8 19.12 -3.37 -15.31
C MET A 8 17.85 -4.02 -14.75
N LYS A 9 18.01 -5.24 -14.21
CA LYS A 9 16.92 -6.02 -13.59
C LYS A 9 17.26 -6.31 -12.11
N PRO A 10 17.15 -5.33 -11.21
CA PRO A 10 17.41 -5.56 -9.79
C PRO A 10 16.36 -6.51 -9.20
N LYS A 11 16.80 -7.45 -8.36
CA LYS A 11 15.90 -8.36 -7.63
C LYS A 11 15.10 -7.58 -6.59
N ILE A 12 13.80 -7.45 -6.79
CA ILE A 12 12.91 -6.75 -5.86
C ILE A 12 12.53 -7.70 -4.72
N ILE A 13 13.12 -7.50 -3.54
CA ILE A 13 12.77 -8.23 -2.32
C ILE A 13 11.67 -7.47 -1.57
N LYS A 14 10.53 -8.10 -1.34
CA LYS A 14 9.45 -7.57 -0.50
C LYS A 14 9.52 -8.22 0.89
N LYS A 15 9.87 -7.43 1.91
CA LYS A 15 9.95 -7.92 3.31
C LYS A 15 8.58 -8.28 3.90
N ARG A 16 7.52 -7.65 3.41
CA ARG A 16 6.14 -7.93 3.79
C ARG A 16 5.23 -7.67 2.60
N THR A 17 4.31 -8.61 2.36
CA THR A 17 3.32 -8.51 1.28
C THR A 17 1.92 -8.20 1.83
N LYS A 18 1.61 -8.70 3.04
CA LYS A 18 0.33 -8.43 3.72
C LYS A 18 0.21 -6.94 4.07
N LYS A 19 -0.96 -6.36 3.80
CA LYS A 19 -1.28 -4.97 4.17
C LYS A 19 -1.27 -4.81 5.69
N PHE A 20 -0.94 -3.61 6.16
CA PHE A 20 -1.12 -3.25 7.56
C PHE A 20 -2.58 -2.85 7.76
N ILE A 21 -3.34 -3.75 8.38
CA ILE A 21 -4.75 -3.51 8.70
C ILE A 21 -4.88 -2.83 10.07
N CYS A 22 -5.98 -2.10 10.25
CA CYS A 22 -6.30 -1.52 11.56
C CYS A 22 -6.74 -2.64 12.52
N HIS A 23 -6.52 -2.43 13.81
CA HIS A 23 -7.03 -3.31 14.85
C HIS A 23 -8.57 -3.36 14.78
N GLN A 24 -9.17 -4.56 14.75
CA GLN A 24 -10.63 -4.78 14.66
C GLN A 24 -11.30 -4.26 13.38
N SER A 25 -10.54 -4.03 12.29
CA SER A 25 -11.13 -3.58 11.02
C SER A 25 -12.09 -4.59 10.38
N ASP A 26 -11.94 -5.85 10.75
CA ASP A 26 -12.73 -7.01 10.34
C ASP A 26 -14.01 -7.19 11.18
N CYS A 27 -13.99 -6.76 12.44
CA CYS A 27 -15.13 -6.93 13.35
C CYS A 27 -16.15 -5.79 13.28
N VAL A 28 -15.74 -4.59 12.86
CA VAL A 28 -16.60 -3.40 12.92
C VAL A 28 -17.12 -3.04 11.53
N ALA A 29 -18.25 -3.64 11.15
CA ALA A 29 -19.13 -3.05 10.15
C ALA A 29 -19.75 -1.79 10.76
N ARG A 30 -19.25 -0.59 10.41
CA ARG A 30 -19.93 0.64 10.80
C ARG A 30 -21.24 0.73 10.01
N CYS A 31 -22.35 0.40 10.67
CA CYS A 31 -23.69 0.70 10.20
C CYS A 31 -23.89 2.22 10.23
N GLY A 32 -23.75 2.90 9.10
CA GLY A 32 -24.06 4.32 8.98
C GLY A 32 -23.71 4.88 7.60
N PRO A 33 -24.65 5.53 6.88
CA PRO A 33 -24.46 5.95 5.49
C PRO A 33 -23.50 7.15 5.29
N ALA A 34 -22.92 7.71 6.36
CA ALA A 34 -22.22 9.00 6.32
C ALA A 34 -20.72 8.96 6.70
N THR A 35 -20.13 7.79 6.98
CA THR A 35 -18.69 7.70 7.24
C THR A 35 -17.98 6.92 6.13
N PRO A 36 -16.91 7.47 5.52
CA PRO A 36 -16.15 6.72 4.52
C PRO A 36 -15.71 5.38 5.14
N PRO A 37 -15.65 4.29 4.33
CA PRO A 37 -15.22 2.98 4.81
C PRO A 37 -13.91 3.14 5.58
N PRO A 38 -13.64 2.34 6.65
CA PRO A 38 -12.42 2.46 7.42
C PRO A 38 -11.27 2.50 6.43
N LEU A 39 -10.68 3.69 6.28
CA LEU A 39 -9.53 3.85 5.43
C LEU A 39 -8.56 2.81 5.94
N HIS A 40 -8.03 1.99 5.05
CA HIS A 40 -6.95 1.04 5.29
C HIS A 40 -5.65 1.75 5.71
N ASN A 41 -5.77 2.93 6.28
CA ASN A 41 -4.76 3.82 6.81
C ASN A 41 -4.49 3.32 8.23
N GLY A 42 -3.41 2.56 8.38
CA GLY A 42 -2.98 2.00 9.65
C GLY A 42 -2.73 3.10 10.69
N GLN A 43 -3.71 3.35 11.54
CA GLN A 43 -3.54 4.22 12.71
C GLN A 43 -2.87 3.45 13.84
N LYS A 44 -1.97 4.13 14.56
CA LYS A 44 -1.35 3.58 15.75
C LYS A 44 -2.36 3.57 16.91
N PRO A 45 -2.68 2.40 17.51
CA PRO A 45 -3.59 2.34 18.64
C PRO A 45 -3.01 3.11 19.84
N ARG A 46 -3.84 3.94 20.48
CA ARG A 46 -3.44 4.83 21.59
C ARG A 46 -3.80 4.29 22.97
N GLY A 47 -4.84 3.47 23.09
CA GLY A 47 -5.33 2.97 24.39
C GLY A 47 -4.27 2.24 25.22
N ILE A 48 -4.26 2.47 26.54
CA ILE A 48 -3.25 1.92 27.47
C ILE A 48 -3.33 0.40 27.57
N VAL A 49 -4.54 -0.17 27.49
CA VAL A 49 -4.80 -1.61 27.60
C VAL A 49 -4.66 -2.34 26.25
N ASN A 50 -4.41 -1.61 25.15
CA ASN A 50 -4.44 -2.21 23.82
C ASN A 50 -3.28 -3.21 23.60
N ARG A 51 -3.63 -4.45 23.22
CA ARG A 51 -2.68 -5.55 23.04
C ARG A 51 -1.72 -5.32 21.86
N VAL A 52 -2.19 -4.73 20.75
CA VAL A 52 -1.33 -4.37 19.61
C VAL A 52 -0.30 -3.31 20.02
N ARG A 53 -0.73 -2.28 20.76
CA ARG A 53 0.17 -1.21 21.24
C ARG A 53 1.29 -1.79 22.12
N ARG A 54 0.96 -2.78 22.95
CA ARG A 54 1.89 -3.50 23.84
C ARG A 54 2.70 -4.60 23.14
N ARG A 55 2.44 -4.88 21.85
CA ARG A 55 3.14 -5.88 21.03
C ARG A 55 3.08 -7.31 21.59
N PHE A 56 1.94 -7.72 22.13
CA PHE A 56 1.74 -9.13 22.49
C PHE A 56 1.84 -10.04 21.27
N GLU A 57 2.36 -11.25 21.49
CA GLU A 57 2.44 -12.29 20.46
C GLU A 57 1.06 -12.71 19.95
N GLY A 58 1.00 -13.20 18.70
CA GLY A 58 -0.25 -13.60 18.03
C GLY A 58 -1.10 -12.45 17.49
N GLN A 59 -0.79 -11.20 17.84
CA GLN A 59 -1.57 -10.02 17.41
C GLN A 59 -1.05 -9.40 16.11
N ILE A 60 -1.88 -8.56 15.46
CA ILE A 60 -1.51 -7.79 14.26
C ILE A 60 -0.25 -6.95 14.52
N LEU A 61 0.76 -7.16 13.66
CA LEU A 61 2.03 -6.44 13.70
C LEU A 61 1.89 -5.00 13.19
N MET A 62 2.40 -4.04 13.96
CA MET A 62 2.44 -2.62 13.62
C MET A 62 3.48 -2.29 12.54
N PRO A 63 3.26 -1.24 11.73
CA PRO A 63 4.27 -0.74 10.80
C PRO A 63 5.49 -0.19 11.56
N ASN A 64 6.68 -0.55 11.07
CA ASN A 64 7.97 -0.08 11.55
C ASN A 64 8.93 0.13 10.37
N ILE A 65 10.04 0.84 10.60
CA ILE A 65 11.05 1.15 9.56
C ILE A 65 11.72 -0.13 9.01
N GLY A 66 11.79 -1.19 9.81
CA GLY A 66 12.39 -2.48 9.44
C GLY A 66 11.72 -3.13 8.22
N TYR A 67 10.41 -2.93 8.03
CA TYR A 67 9.68 -3.41 6.84
C TYR A 67 9.97 -2.61 5.56
N GLY A 68 10.73 -1.51 5.64
CA GLY A 68 11.11 -0.69 4.49
C GLY A 68 11.88 -1.48 3.43
N ARG A 69 11.56 -1.22 2.15
CA ARG A 69 12.31 -1.75 1.00
C ARG A 69 13.67 -1.08 0.88
N GLY A 70 14.62 -1.74 0.21
CA GLY A 70 15.93 -1.16 -0.09
C GLY A 70 15.77 0.12 -0.91
N LYS A 71 16.65 1.11 -0.67
CA LYS A 71 16.58 2.43 -1.32
C LYS A 71 16.48 2.33 -2.85
N LYS A 72 17.26 1.41 -3.45
CA LYS A 72 17.30 1.17 -4.90
C LYS A 72 16.00 0.58 -5.48
N THR A 73 15.18 -0.10 -4.68
CA THR A 73 13.99 -0.86 -5.14
C THR A 73 12.67 -0.36 -4.56
N LYS A 74 12.68 0.77 -3.82
CA LYS A 74 11.52 1.29 -3.07
C LYS A 74 10.32 1.60 -3.95
N HIS A 75 10.54 2.24 -5.09
CA HIS A 75 9.50 2.71 -6.02
C HIS A 75 9.45 1.92 -7.33
N MET A 76 10.16 0.79 -7.39
CA MET A 76 10.19 -0.03 -8.60
C MET A 76 8.94 -0.92 -8.68
N LEU A 77 8.29 -0.88 -9.84
CA LEU A 77 7.23 -1.80 -10.22
C LEU A 77 7.83 -3.18 -10.49
N ALA A 78 7.15 -4.24 -10.01
CA ALA A 78 7.58 -5.61 -10.26
C ALA A 78 7.24 -6.11 -11.67
N ALA A 79 6.36 -5.41 -12.39
CA ALA A 79 6.11 -5.73 -13.78
C ALA A 79 7.37 -5.39 -14.58
N ARG A 80 7.96 -6.43 -15.15
CA ARG A 80 9.02 -6.35 -16.16
C ARG A 80 8.62 -5.30 -17.18
N LEU A 81 9.36 -4.20 -17.21
CA LEU A 81 9.82 -3.63 -18.46
C LEU A 81 8.71 -3.35 -19.46
N ALA A 82 8.00 -2.25 -19.25
CA ALA A 82 7.62 -1.42 -20.37
C ALA A 82 7.33 -0.04 -19.83
N ILE A 83 7.91 0.97 -20.46
CA ILE A 83 7.10 2.13 -20.83
C ILE A 83 6.04 1.60 -21.80
N LYS A 84 5.11 0.79 -21.29
CA LYS A 84 3.78 0.70 -21.85
C LYS A 84 3.20 1.98 -21.33
N VAL A 85 2.73 2.84 -22.21
CA VAL A 85 1.75 3.85 -21.84
C VAL A 85 0.78 3.12 -20.91
N THR A 86 0.81 3.46 -19.62
CA THR A 86 0.31 2.58 -18.53
C THR A 86 -1.14 2.18 -18.76
N ASN A 87 -1.84 2.98 -19.56
CA ASN A 87 -2.94 2.56 -20.39
C ASN A 87 -2.88 3.39 -21.71
N PRO A 88 -2.79 2.79 -22.91
CA PRO A 88 -2.77 3.54 -24.18
C PRO A 88 -4.05 4.35 -24.45
N ASN A 89 -5.10 4.11 -23.66
CA ASN A 89 -6.39 4.82 -23.70
C ASN A 89 -6.53 5.87 -22.58
N VAL A 90 -5.44 6.31 -21.94
CA VAL A 90 -5.50 7.42 -20.97
C VAL A 90 -5.83 8.70 -21.74
N ARG A 91 -7.09 9.12 -21.70
CA ARG A 91 -7.51 10.47 -22.09
C ARG A 91 -7.01 11.43 -21.00
N LEU A 92 -6.17 12.39 -21.38
CA LEU A 92 -5.85 13.52 -20.52
C LEU A 92 -7.13 14.37 -20.44
N CYS A 93 -7.78 14.43 -19.27
CA CYS A 93 -8.89 15.37 -19.08
C CYS A 93 -8.30 16.78 -19.02
N SER A 94 -8.26 17.48 -20.15
CA SER A 94 -8.16 18.94 -20.17
C SER A 94 -9.54 19.49 -19.81
N GLU A 95 -9.63 20.19 -18.68
CA GLU A 95 -10.76 21.09 -18.45
C GLU A 95 -10.61 22.27 -19.43
N GLU A 96 -11.33 22.22 -20.55
CA GLU A 96 -11.68 23.43 -21.29
C GLU A 96 -12.86 24.05 -20.54
N LYS A 97 -12.57 25.12 -19.77
CA LYS A 97 -13.59 26.06 -19.30
C LYS A 97 -13.54 27.25 -20.25
N GLU A 98 -14.61 27.40 -21.04
CA GLU A 98 -14.98 28.69 -21.65
C GLU A 98 -15.18 29.77 -20.58
#